data_AF-A0A9X0XHE9-F1
#
_entry.id   AF-A0A9X0XHE9-F1
#
_cell.length_a   1.000
_cell.length_b   1.000
_cell.length_c   1.000
_cell.angle_alpha   90.00
_cell.angle_beta   90.00
_cell.angle_gamma   90.00
#
_symmetry.space_group_name_H-M   'P 1'
#
loop_
_entity.id
_entity.type
_entity.pdbx_description
1 polymer ?
#
loop_
_entity_poly.entity_id
_entity_poly.type
_entity_poly.pdbx_seq_one_letter_code
_entity_poly.pdbx_strand_id
1 'polypeptide(L)'
;MHALPLSTDPATPARRWGPWLLAVGLGSLLLRALIAWKLPITGDEAFFWWWGVYPDWGYSDHPPMVGWFNAALGRMLGDSTFVMRLPAVLLPLLVGGAIGLALRGLDRERAAVAVLLFWLTPIGLLQVLMTTDIPLALWSALSVAVLWQAERRARLDGRALALYALAGLFLALAFLSKYFAVLLGLAYLAHFALFRRERLAGFALLLLVALIGPALHLAWNQAHCWPNVMFNLINRNEGEVFEWRKPGLYLGMMVYLLTPGAAWLAWRERGRLGAALGAHRLLACVVIVPHAVFALLAFKKVIGLHWVLAFYPFLFALLAFVLPRAALRKAVIAVAVFGGLHVLAALGVMASSLAHWQRSSLYPSIVRSVKTSELLAQVEAPGVIVMASAFTPASIYGHARRHYMPVFGTGKFHSRQDDQLVDFADFEGHTLRIIVGNKPVDPARYADFFDQVRAFSVQQDGATFHVIEGQGFRLAAYRLGVLAEIDRRYYQIPRMLPMSDCAFCQRLCGAVRCSGAEPPVPVPALPPAQAPRAPLRLAEALRAPAVPAQAPASAAPEGGAE
;
A
#
# COMPACT_ATOMS: atom_id res chain seq x y z
N MET A 1 18.04 42.03 5.72
CA MET A 1 18.94 41.21 6.56
C MET A 1 19.83 40.38 5.66
N HIS A 2 21.13 40.70 5.63
CA HIS A 2 22.12 39.99 4.83
C HIS A 2 22.22 38.53 5.26
N ALA A 3 22.10 37.61 4.30
CA ALA A 3 22.43 36.20 4.51
C ALA A 3 23.93 36.10 4.80
N LEU A 4 24.30 35.75 6.03
CA LEU A 4 25.67 35.36 6.36
C LEU A 4 26.05 34.20 5.43
N PRO A 5 27.22 34.26 4.75
CA PRO A 5 27.69 33.15 3.95
C PRO A 5 27.84 31.94 4.87
N LEU A 6 27.27 30.80 4.47
CA LEU A 6 27.53 29.51 5.10
C LEU A 6 29.04 29.38 5.22
N SER A 7 29.53 29.21 6.46
CA SER A 7 30.95 29.13 6.81
C SER A 7 31.73 28.34 5.76
N THR A 8 32.83 28.92 5.27
CA THR A 8 33.83 28.25 4.46
C THR A 8 34.40 27.07 5.26
N ASP A 9 33.79 25.89 5.09
CA ASP A 9 34.42 24.63 5.50
C ASP A 9 35.82 24.61 4.86
N PRO A 10 36.90 24.34 5.61
CA PRO A 10 38.24 24.22 5.04
C PRO A 10 38.18 23.25 3.87
N ALA A 11 38.89 23.59 2.77
CA ALA A 11 38.86 22.88 1.49
C ALA A 11 39.29 21.41 1.64
N THR A 12 38.36 20.58 2.07
CA THR A 12 38.50 19.14 2.10
C THR A 12 38.34 18.67 0.66
N PRO A 13 39.26 17.84 0.12
CA PRO A 13 39.12 17.34 -1.23
C PRO A 13 37.75 16.68 -1.39
N ALA A 14 37.00 17.11 -2.42
CA ALA A 14 35.68 16.56 -2.70
C ALA A 14 35.80 15.04 -2.85
N ARG A 15 35.14 14.29 -1.96
CA ARG A 15 35.22 12.82 -1.98
C ARG A 15 34.49 12.29 -3.21
N ARG A 16 35.08 11.28 -3.85
CA ARG A 16 34.46 10.59 -4.98
C ARG A 16 33.42 9.58 -4.47
N TRP A 17 32.17 10.00 -4.43
CA TRP A 17 31.02 9.16 -4.05
C TRP A 17 30.48 8.30 -5.21
N GLY A 18 30.90 8.58 -6.45
CA GLY A 18 30.43 7.87 -7.65
C GLY A 18 30.57 6.34 -7.61
N PRO A 19 31.74 5.78 -7.27
CA PRO A 19 31.91 4.33 -7.15
C PRO A 19 30.98 3.70 -6.10
N TRP A 20 30.75 4.39 -4.98
CA TRP A 20 29.84 3.94 -3.94
C TRP A 20 28.38 3.95 -4.39
N LEU A 21 27.95 4.95 -5.18
CA LEU A 21 26.62 4.97 -5.78
C LEU A 21 26.41 3.75 -6.69
N LEU A 22 27.39 3.42 -7.53
CA LEU A 22 27.29 2.23 -8.39
C LEU A 22 27.25 0.95 -7.58
N ALA A 23 28.17 0.78 -6.63
CA ALA A 23 28.24 -0.42 -5.79
C ALA A 23 26.97 -0.63 -4.95
N VAL A 24 26.49 0.41 -4.25
CA VAL A 24 25.27 0.34 -3.43
C VAL A 24 24.03 0.20 -4.30
N GLY A 25 23.97 0.91 -5.43
CA GLY A 25 22.84 0.84 -6.37
C GLY A 25 22.67 -0.58 -6.93
N LEU A 26 23.73 -1.16 -7.47
CA LEU A 26 23.71 -2.52 -8.02
C LEU A 26 23.56 -3.58 -6.92
N GLY A 27 24.31 -3.46 -5.82
CA GLY A 27 24.25 -4.41 -4.71
C GLY A 27 22.88 -4.47 -4.05
N SER A 28 22.27 -3.31 -3.77
CA SER A 28 20.91 -3.26 -3.21
C SER A 28 19.85 -3.74 -4.19
N LEU A 29 20.03 -3.53 -5.51
CA LEU A 29 19.10 -4.04 -6.52
C LEU A 29 19.15 -5.57 -6.59
N LEU A 30 20.36 -6.15 -6.63
CA LEU A 30 20.55 -7.60 -6.61
C LEU A 30 19.96 -8.23 -5.34
N LEU A 31 20.20 -7.60 -4.19
CA LEU A 31 19.60 -8.03 -2.92
C LEU A 31 18.07 -8.03 -3.00
N ARG A 32 17.46 -6.92 -3.41
CA ARG A 32 15.99 -6.80 -3.51
C ARG A 32 15.41 -7.76 -4.55
N ALA A 33 16.08 -7.97 -5.67
CA ALA A 33 15.67 -8.95 -6.67
C ALA A 33 15.67 -10.38 -6.10
N LEU A 34 16.72 -10.76 -5.36
CA LEU A 34 16.81 -12.05 -4.70
C LEU A 34 15.70 -12.25 -3.65
N ILE A 35 15.46 -11.24 -2.81
CA ILE A 35 14.39 -11.27 -1.81
C ILE A 35 13.01 -11.35 -2.51
N ALA A 36 12.77 -10.53 -3.53
CA ALA A 36 11.52 -10.49 -4.27
C ALA A 36 11.20 -11.82 -4.98
N TRP A 37 12.23 -12.56 -5.42
CA TRP A 37 12.07 -13.91 -5.95
C TRP A 37 11.66 -14.88 -4.84
N LYS A 38 12.43 -14.95 -3.75
CA LYS A 38 12.28 -16.01 -2.74
C LYS A 38 11.08 -15.82 -1.80
N LEU A 39 10.64 -14.59 -1.57
CA LEU A 39 9.62 -14.29 -0.57
C LEU A 39 8.24 -14.81 -1.03
N PRO A 40 7.50 -15.57 -0.21
CA PRO A 40 6.11 -15.93 -0.52
C PRO A 40 5.22 -14.70 -0.69
N ILE A 41 4.09 -14.84 -1.39
CA ILE A 41 3.14 -13.74 -1.51
C ILE A 41 2.54 -13.41 -0.13
N THR A 42 2.44 -12.12 0.17
CA THR A 42 1.81 -11.67 1.41
C THR A 42 0.31 -11.43 1.20
N GLY A 43 -0.44 -11.29 2.30
CA GLY A 43 -1.87 -10.98 2.26
C GLY A 43 -2.22 -9.72 1.49
N ASP A 44 -1.49 -8.63 1.75
CA ASP A 44 -1.70 -7.34 1.08
C ASP A 44 -1.34 -7.41 -0.40
N GLU A 45 -0.25 -8.10 -0.75
CA GLU A 45 0.12 -8.31 -2.16
C GLU A 45 -0.93 -9.13 -2.90
N ALA A 46 -1.42 -10.22 -2.30
CA ALA A 46 -2.48 -11.02 -2.90
C ALA A 46 -3.75 -10.19 -3.11
N PHE A 47 -4.07 -9.28 -2.19
CA PHE A 47 -5.19 -8.36 -2.31
C PHE A 47 -5.00 -7.37 -3.47
N PHE A 48 -3.82 -6.73 -3.58
CA PHE A 48 -3.53 -5.82 -4.69
C PHE A 48 -3.32 -6.53 -6.03
N TRP A 49 -2.98 -7.81 -6.03
CA TRP A 49 -2.91 -8.62 -7.25
C TRP A 49 -4.29 -8.72 -7.90
N TRP A 50 -5.35 -8.94 -7.11
CA TRP A 50 -6.72 -8.98 -7.60
C TRP A 50 -7.19 -7.69 -8.26
N TRP A 51 -6.67 -6.55 -7.82
CA TRP A 51 -6.91 -5.25 -8.49
C TRP A 51 -6.22 -5.15 -9.86
N GLY A 52 -5.15 -5.94 -10.07
CA GLY A 52 -4.55 -6.12 -11.39
C GLY A 52 -5.37 -7.02 -12.31
N VAL A 53 -6.05 -8.03 -11.73
CA VAL A 53 -6.94 -8.95 -12.46
C VAL A 53 -8.26 -8.27 -12.84
N TYR A 54 -8.82 -7.47 -11.93
CA TYR A 54 -10.03 -6.67 -12.13
C TYR A 54 -9.72 -5.16 -12.06
N PRO A 55 -9.05 -4.57 -13.09
CA PRO A 55 -8.71 -3.16 -13.08
C PRO A 55 -9.94 -2.26 -13.04
N ASP A 56 -9.91 -1.28 -12.14
CA ASP A 56 -10.89 -0.19 -12.09
C ASP A 56 -10.25 1.17 -11.77
N TRP A 57 -11.06 2.22 -11.71
CA TRP A 57 -10.66 3.59 -11.38
C TRP A 57 -10.62 3.87 -9.87
N GLY A 58 -10.96 2.90 -9.04
CA GLY A 58 -10.79 2.93 -7.60
C GLY A 58 -11.15 1.57 -6.99
N TYR A 59 -10.91 1.43 -5.69
CA TYR A 59 -11.20 0.22 -4.94
C TYR A 59 -11.81 0.57 -3.58
N SER A 60 -12.09 -0.44 -2.77
CA SER A 60 -12.76 -0.29 -1.48
C SER A 60 -12.04 0.64 -0.49
N ASP A 61 -10.71 0.74 -0.57
CA ASP A 61 -9.89 1.49 0.39
C ASP A 61 -8.81 2.38 -0.25
N HIS A 62 -8.41 2.14 -1.51
CA HIS A 62 -7.44 2.99 -2.22
C HIS A 62 -7.81 3.36 -3.67
N PRO A 63 -7.21 4.46 -4.19
CA PRO A 63 -7.19 4.78 -5.62
C PRO A 63 -6.48 3.73 -6.49
N PRO A 64 -6.53 3.85 -7.83
CA PRO A 64 -6.36 2.69 -8.70
C PRO A 64 -4.93 2.30 -9.07
N MET A 65 -3.94 3.16 -8.79
CA MET A 65 -2.61 3.07 -9.43
C MET A 65 -1.89 1.72 -9.21
N VAL A 66 -2.01 1.12 -8.02
CA VAL A 66 -1.38 -0.19 -7.73
C VAL A 66 -1.99 -1.30 -8.59
N GLY A 67 -3.32 -1.27 -8.79
CA GLY A 67 -4.03 -2.20 -9.67
C GLY A 67 -3.61 -1.99 -11.12
N TRP A 68 -3.52 -0.74 -11.59
CA TRP A 68 -3.04 -0.45 -12.95
C TRP A 68 -1.61 -0.91 -13.21
N PHE A 69 -0.71 -0.73 -12.25
CA PHE A 69 0.66 -1.24 -12.36
C PHE A 69 0.67 -2.76 -12.50
N ASN A 70 -0.05 -3.47 -11.64
CA ASN A 70 -0.14 -4.93 -11.68
C ASN A 70 -0.78 -5.42 -12.99
N ALA A 71 -1.83 -4.73 -13.46
CA ALA A 71 -2.55 -5.08 -14.68
C ALA A 71 -1.69 -4.86 -15.94
N ALA A 72 -0.91 -3.78 -15.98
CA ALA A 72 -0.02 -3.49 -17.10
C ALA A 72 1.15 -4.49 -17.13
N LEU A 73 1.82 -4.70 -16.00
CA LEU A 73 2.94 -5.62 -15.90
C LEU A 73 2.54 -7.08 -16.16
N GLY A 74 1.41 -7.52 -15.61
CA GLY A 74 0.89 -8.87 -15.84
C GLY A 74 0.63 -9.16 -17.31
N ARG A 75 0.12 -8.18 -18.07
CA ARG A 75 -0.10 -8.30 -19.52
C ARG A 75 1.19 -8.24 -20.35
N MET A 76 2.16 -7.43 -19.93
CA MET A 76 3.40 -7.20 -20.69
C MET A 76 4.47 -8.26 -20.42
N LEU A 77 4.59 -8.73 -19.19
CA LEU A 77 5.71 -9.56 -18.71
C LEU A 77 5.25 -10.90 -18.09
N GLY A 78 3.94 -11.12 -17.98
CA GLY A 78 3.35 -12.36 -17.45
C GLY A 78 2.97 -12.28 -15.96
N ASP A 79 2.23 -13.30 -15.52
CA ASP A 79 1.63 -13.38 -14.18
C ASP A 79 2.52 -14.16 -13.20
N SER A 80 3.51 -13.46 -12.63
CA SER A 80 4.33 -13.97 -11.52
C SER A 80 4.45 -12.95 -10.40
N THR A 81 4.70 -13.44 -9.17
CA THR A 81 4.91 -12.60 -7.99
C THR A 81 6.13 -11.68 -8.16
N PHE A 82 7.19 -12.16 -8.82
CA PHE A 82 8.37 -11.34 -9.11
C PHE A 82 8.05 -10.17 -10.05
N VAL A 83 7.31 -10.43 -11.14
CA VAL A 83 6.88 -9.39 -12.09
C VAL A 83 6.04 -8.32 -11.39
N MET A 84 5.08 -8.74 -10.55
CA MET A 84 4.27 -7.83 -9.73
C MET A 84 5.12 -6.93 -8.82
N ARG A 85 6.24 -7.45 -8.29
CA ARG A 85 7.16 -6.74 -7.39
C ARG A 85 8.17 -5.84 -8.09
N LEU A 86 8.30 -5.90 -9.42
CA LEU A 86 9.28 -5.09 -10.16
C LEU A 86 9.22 -3.59 -9.81
N PRO A 87 8.04 -2.93 -9.71
CA PRO A 87 7.98 -1.53 -9.29
C PRO A 87 8.59 -1.29 -7.91
N ALA A 88 8.32 -2.17 -6.95
CA ALA A 88 8.86 -2.06 -5.59
C ALA A 88 10.39 -2.29 -5.58
N VAL A 89 10.86 -3.28 -6.33
CA VAL A 89 12.30 -3.60 -6.48
C VAL A 89 13.05 -2.46 -7.17
N LEU A 90 12.44 -1.72 -8.08
CA LEU A 90 13.08 -0.59 -8.76
C LEU A 90 12.92 0.74 -8.01
N LEU A 91 11.89 0.87 -7.15
CA LEU A 91 11.48 2.13 -6.54
C LEU A 91 12.63 2.88 -5.84
N PRO A 92 13.40 2.30 -4.91
CA PRO A 92 14.50 3.02 -4.27
C PRO A 92 15.47 3.64 -5.28
N LEU A 93 15.83 2.95 -6.37
CA LEU A 93 16.72 3.50 -7.41
C LEU A 93 16.08 4.67 -8.14
N LEU A 94 14.81 4.55 -8.51
CA LEU A 94 14.08 5.60 -9.22
C LEU A 94 13.93 6.87 -8.35
N VAL A 95 13.54 6.70 -7.09
CA VAL A 95 13.41 7.80 -6.12
C VAL A 95 14.77 8.46 -5.83
N GLY A 96 15.81 7.66 -5.59
CA GLY A 96 17.16 8.16 -5.41
C GLY A 96 17.68 8.89 -6.66
N GLY A 97 17.42 8.34 -7.84
CA GLY A 97 17.74 8.98 -9.12
C GLY A 97 17.04 10.33 -9.28
N ALA A 98 15.75 10.43 -8.96
CA ALA A 98 15.00 11.68 -9.00
C ALA A 98 15.59 12.74 -8.03
N ILE A 99 15.93 12.34 -6.81
CA ILE A 99 16.60 13.20 -5.81
C ILE A 99 17.96 13.66 -6.31
N GLY A 100 18.79 12.74 -6.82
CA GLY A 100 20.11 13.03 -7.35
C GLY A 100 20.04 14.00 -8.54
N LEU A 101 19.11 13.78 -9.48
CA LEU A 101 18.90 14.66 -10.64
C LEU A 101 18.48 16.07 -10.22
N ALA A 102 17.60 16.20 -9.22
CA ALA A 102 17.17 17.49 -8.69
C ALA A 102 18.33 18.24 -8.02
N LEU A 103 19.07 17.56 -7.13
CA LEU A 103 20.01 18.21 -6.22
C LEU A 103 21.44 18.34 -6.77
N ARG A 104 21.85 17.55 -7.77
CA ARG A 104 23.23 17.55 -8.30
C ARG A 104 23.72 18.90 -8.82
N GLY A 105 22.79 19.76 -9.23
CA GLY A 105 23.11 21.11 -9.71
C GLY A 105 23.24 22.16 -8.62
N LEU A 106 22.99 21.82 -7.34
CA LEU A 106 23.33 22.64 -6.18
C LEU A 106 24.69 22.26 -5.62
N ASP A 107 24.85 21.00 -5.23
CA ASP A 107 26.10 20.44 -4.70
C ASP A 107 26.12 18.95 -5.04
N ARG A 108 27.07 18.55 -5.89
CA ARG A 108 27.17 17.17 -6.40
C ARG A 108 27.49 16.17 -5.28
N GLU A 109 28.28 16.56 -4.29
CA GLU A 109 28.65 15.70 -3.17
C GLU A 109 27.44 15.48 -2.25
N ARG A 110 26.75 16.56 -1.86
CA ARG A 110 25.56 16.45 -1.00
C ARG A 110 24.42 15.72 -1.69
N ALA A 111 24.25 15.89 -3.00
CA ALA A 111 23.29 15.13 -3.78
C ALA A 111 23.61 13.62 -3.78
N ALA A 112 24.88 13.25 -4.00
CA ALA A 112 25.30 11.85 -3.95
C ALA A 112 25.09 11.25 -2.55
N VAL A 113 25.43 11.99 -1.50
CA VAL A 113 25.24 11.55 -0.11
C VAL A 113 23.75 11.42 0.23
N ALA A 114 22.89 12.34 -0.20
CA ALA A 114 21.44 12.23 -0.01
C ALA A 114 20.87 10.92 -0.57
N VAL A 115 21.31 10.55 -1.78
CA VAL A 115 20.93 9.29 -2.43
C VAL A 115 21.43 8.08 -1.65
N LEU A 116 22.72 8.07 -1.27
CA LEU A 116 23.31 6.98 -0.49
C LEU A 116 22.62 6.81 0.86
N LEU A 117 22.37 7.91 1.57
CA LEU A 117 21.68 7.87 2.86
C LEU A 117 20.30 7.21 2.72
N PHE A 118 19.51 7.57 1.70
CA PHE A 118 18.22 6.94 1.47
C PHE A 118 18.34 5.45 1.07
N TRP A 119 19.22 5.11 0.13
CA TRP A 119 19.39 3.73 -0.35
C TRP A 119 19.89 2.76 0.73
N LEU A 120 20.69 3.24 1.68
CA LEU A 120 21.24 2.43 2.76
C LEU A 120 20.29 2.26 3.95
N THR A 121 19.13 2.91 3.95
CA THR A 121 18.11 2.69 4.98
C THR A 121 17.56 1.26 4.90
N PRO A 122 17.00 0.69 5.98
CA PRO A 122 16.33 -0.61 5.92
C PRO A 122 15.26 -0.66 4.81
N ILE A 123 14.51 0.42 4.62
CA ILE A 123 13.49 0.51 3.57
C ILE A 123 14.14 0.52 2.18
N GLY A 124 15.20 1.32 1.98
CA GLY A 124 15.93 1.35 0.70
C GLY A 124 16.55 0.01 0.32
N LEU A 125 16.98 -0.78 1.31
CA LEU A 125 17.62 -2.09 1.11
C LEU A 125 16.64 -3.25 0.99
N LEU A 126 15.48 -3.19 1.63
CA LEU A 126 14.57 -4.34 1.80
C LEU A 126 13.18 -4.15 1.17
N GLN A 127 12.86 -2.99 0.60
CA GLN A 127 11.56 -2.78 -0.04
C GLN A 127 11.41 -3.68 -1.28
N VAL A 128 10.61 -4.72 -1.14
CA VAL A 128 10.24 -5.64 -2.23
C VAL A 128 8.74 -5.83 -2.37
N LEU A 129 7.97 -5.51 -1.33
CA LEU A 129 6.54 -5.72 -1.33
C LEU A 129 5.83 -4.68 -2.19
N MET A 130 4.93 -5.15 -3.06
CA MET A 130 4.10 -4.28 -3.87
C MET A 130 2.91 -3.78 -3.04
N THR A 131 2.89 -2.48 -2.75
CA THR A 131 1.82 -1.80 -2.00
C THR A 131 1.43 -0.50 -2.68
N THR A 132 0.35 0.13 -2.22
CA THR A 132 -0.09 1.46 -2.70
C THR A 132 0.94 2.57 -2.46
N ASP A 133 1.85 2.38 -1.50
CA ASP A 133 2.87 3.38 -1.17
C ASP A 133 4.00 3.41 -2.23
N ILE A 134 4.15 2.34 -3.02
CA ILE A 134 5.14 2.25 -4.10
C ILE A 134 4.88 3.29 -5.19
N PRO A 135 3.73 3.30 -5.87
CA PRO A 135 3.45 4.33 -6.86
C PRO A 135 3.35 5.72 -6.23
N LEU A 136 2.81 5.84 -5.00
CA LEU A 136 2.75 7.12 -4.28
C LEU A 136 4.14 7.75 -4.13
N ALA A 137 5.13 6.99 -3.65
CA ALA A 137 6.49 7.46 -3.44
C ALA A 137 7.18 7.82 -4.77
N LEU A 138 6.99 7.00 -5.81
CA LEU A 138 7.54 7.27 -7.15
C LEU A 138 7.02 8.60 -7.70
N TRP A 139 5.70 8.75 -7.79
CA TRP A 139 5.07 9.93 -8.38
C TRP A 139 5.32 11.19 -7.53
N SER A 140 5.37 11.06 -6.20
CA SER A 140 5.75 12.16 -5.31
C SER A 140 7.19 12.62 -5.55
N ALA A 141 8.13 11.68 -5.68
CA ALA A 141 9.54 11.99 -5.95
C ALA A 141 9.73 12.68 -7.30
N LEU A 142 9.06 12.18 -8.35
CA LEU A 142 9.10 12.78 -9.68
C LEU A 142 8.47 14.18 -9.69
N SER A 143 7.32 14.36 -9.04
CA SER A 143 6.65 15.66 -8.87
C SER A 143 7.59 16.69 -8.23
N VAL A 144 8.24 16.34 -7.10
CA VAL A 144 9.19 17.23 -6.43
C VAL A 144 10.41 17.51 -7.29
N ALA A 145 10.97 16.50 -7.96
CA ALA A 145 12.15 16.67 -8.80
C ALA A 145 11.91 17.56 -10.02
N VAL A 146 10.72 17.47 -10.64
CA VAL A 146 10.33 18.35 -11.76
C VAL A 146 10.02 19.76 -11.26
N LEU A 147 9.28 19.89 -10.15
CA LEU A 147 9.00 21.19 -9.55
C LEU A 147 10.30 21.92 -9.18
N TRP A 148 11.26 21.20 -8.62
CA TRP A 148 12.58 21.71 -8.32
C TRP A 148 13.28 22.28 -9.56
N GLN A 149 13.19 21.61 -10.71
CA GLN A 149 13.75 22.10 -11.97
C GLN A 149 13.02 23.35 -12.47
N ALA A 150 11.70 23.42 -12.36
CA ALA A 150 10.91 24.60 -12.70
C ALA A 150 11.35 25.81 -11.86
N GLU A 151 11.50 25.62 -10.56
CA GLU A 151 11.84 26.65 -9.58
C GLU A 151 13.23 27.26 -9.77
N ARG A 152 14.15 26.53 -10.43
CA ARG A 152 15.49 27.00 -10.77
C ARG A 152 15.57 27.81 -12.06
N ARG A 153 14.51 27.84 -12.86
CA ARG A 153 14.49 28.64 -14.09
C ARG A 153 14.37 30.12 -13.74
N ALA A 154 15.19 30.96 -14.36
CA ALA A 154 15.20 32.40 -14.08
C ALA A 154 13.86 33.10 -14.42
N ARG A 155 13.18 32.65 -15.48
CA ARG A 155 11.92 33.24 -15.97
C ARG A 155 10.79 32.20 -15.98
N LEU A 156 9.56 32.68 -15.93
CA LEU A 156 8.37 31.87 -16.13
C LEU A 156 8.07 31.79 -17.64
N ASP A 157 8.94 31.11 -18.38
CA ASP A 157 8.78 30.87 -19.82
C ASP A 157 7.91 29.63 -20.09
N GLY A 158 7.59 29.36 -21.37
CA GLY A 158 6.78 28.19 -21.75
C GLY A 158 7.37 26.86 -21.25
N ARG A 159 8.70 26.74 -21.17
CA ARG A 159 9.37 25.57 -20.58
C ARG A 159 9.14 25.47 -19.08
N ALA A 160 9.20 26.57 -18.34
CA ALA A 160 8.87 26.59 -16.92
C ALA A 160 7.41 26.16 -16.69
N LEU A 161 6.47 26.70 -17.46
CA LEU A 161 5.05 26.33 -17.39
C LEU A 161 4.84 24.83 -17.68
N ALA A 162 5.51 24.28 -18.69
CA ALA A 162 5.46 22.84 -18.97
C ALA A 162 5.98 22.00 -17.79
N LEU A 163 7.04 22.43 -17.10
CA LEU A 163 7.53 21.75 -15.90
C LEU A 163 6.54 21.85 -14.73
N TYR A 164 5.88 23.00 -14.51
CA TYR A 164 4.82 23.10 -13.51
C TYR A 164 3.64 22.18 -13.81
N ALA A 165 3.19 22.13 -15.07
CA ALA A 165 2.14 21.23 -15.52
C ALA A 165 2.55 19.75 -15.32
N LEU A 166 3.79 19.38 -15.67
CA LEU A 166 4.29 18.02 -15.49
C LEU A 166 4.41 17.63 -14.00
N ALA A 167 4.85 18.55 -13.13
CA ALA A 167 4.82 18.34 -11.69
C ALA A 167 3.37 18.14 -11.19
N GLY A 168 2.42 18.93 -11.72
CA GLY A 168 0.99 18.77 -11.42
C GLY A 168 0.45 17.41 -11.86
N LEU A 169 0.85 16.93 -13.05
CA LEU A 169 0.49 15.60 -13.55
C LEU A 169 1.03 14.50 -12.62
N PHE A 170 2.29 14.58 -12.21
CA PHE A 170 2.84 13.62 -11.26
C PHE A 170 2.16 13.70 -9.88
N LEU A 171 1.75 14.88 -9.43
CA LEU A 171 0.93 15.01 -8.21
C LEU A 171 -0.47 14.38 -8.38
N ALA A 172 -1.10 14.49 -9.55
CA ALA A 172 -2.36 13.81 -9.85
C ALA A 172 -2.18 12.28 -9.80
N LEU A 173 -1.11 11.74 -10.39
CA LEU A 173 -0.79 10.31 -10.36
C LEU A 173 -0.44 9.82 -8.94
N ALA A 174 0.23 10.65 -8.13
CA ALA A 174 0.45 10.37 -6.72
C ALA A 174 -0.88 10.31 -5.95
N PHE A 175 -1.83 11.21 -6.22
CA PHE A 175 -3.17 11.17 -5.64
C PHE A 175 -3.93 9.90 -6.04
N LEU A 176 -3.86 9.51 -7.32
CA LEU A 176 -4.42 8.25 -7.83
C LEU A 176 -3.69 7.00 -7.30
N SER A 177 -2.65 7.17 -6.49
CA SER A 177 -2.02 6.09 -5.72
C SER A 177 -2.57 6.01 -4.29
N LYS A 178 -2.62 7.16 -3.60
CA LYS A 178 -3.08 7.27 -2.21
C LYS A 178 -3.37 8.72 -1.84
N TYR A 179 -4.38 8.94 -1.00
CA TYR A 179 -4.77 10.29 -0.56
C TYR A 179 -3.71 11.05 0.23
N PHE A 180 -2.68 10.38 0.75
CA PHE A 180 -1.55 11.07 1.40
C PHE A 180 -0.81 12.05 0.46
N ALA A 181 -0.95 11.92 -0.86
CA ALA A 181 -0.45 12.92 -1.81
C ALA A 181 -1.00 14.34 -1.56
N VAL A 182 -2.16 14.49 -0.91
CA VAL A 182 -2.69 15.81 -0.51
C VAL A 182 -1.69 16.57 0.37
N LEU A 183 -0.94 15.88 1.23
CA LEU A 183 0.07 16.52 2.08
C LEU A 183 1.22 17.12 1.25
N LEU A 184 1.55 16.51 0.10
CA LEU A 184 2.49 17.09 -0.86
C LEU A 184 1.92 18.35 -1.50
N GLY A 185 0.64 18.33 -1.89
CA GLY A 185 -0.07 19.51 -2.38
C GLY A 185 -0.07 20.66 -1.36
N LEU A 186 -0.30 20.37 -0.08
CA LEU A 186 -0.21 21.34 1.02
C LEU A 186 1.22 21.88 1.20
N ALA A 187 2.23 21.04 1.03
CA ALA A 187 3.63 21.47 1.05
C ALA A 187 3.94 22.45 -0.08
N TYR A 188 3.43 22.20 -1.29
CA TYR A 188 3.56 23.12 -2.41
C TYR A 188 2.83 24.43 -2.15
N LEU A 189 1.59 24.36 -1.65
CA LEU A 189 0.83 25.55 -1.27
C LEU A 189 1.60 26.41 -0.26
N ALA A 190 2.15 25.80 0.80
CA ALA A 190 2.97 26.51 1.78
C ALA A 190 4.20 27.16 1.13
N HIS A 191 4.90 26.46 0.24
CA HIS A 191 6.07 26.99 -0.46
C HIS A 191 5.73 28.23 -1.30
N PHE A 192 4.69 28.16 -2.13
CA PHE A 192 4.30 29.29 -2.98
C PHE A 192 3.67 30.45 -2.19
N ALA A 193 2.83 30.15 -1.20
CA ALA A 193 2.18 31.17 -0.38
C ALA A 193 3.16 31.95 0.51
N LEU A 194 4.23 31.30 1.00
CA LEU A 194 5.18 31.91 1.93
C LEU A 194 6.43 32.46 1.25
N PHE A 195 6.91 31.83 0.17
CA PHE A 195 8.27 32.08 -0.30
C PHE A 195 8.41 32.42 -1.79
N ARG A 196 7.44 32.06 -2.63
CA ARG A 196 7.54 32.16 -4.10
C ARG A 196 6.27 32.72 -4.75
N ARG A 197 5.73 33.79 -4.17
CA ARG A 197 4.47 34.44 -4.63
C ARG A 197 4.56 34.95 -6.07
N GLU A 198 5.75 35.29 -6.54
CA GLU A 198 6.00 35.70 -7.93
C GLU A 198 5.82 34.56 -8.94
N ARG A 199 5.67 33.31 -8.48
CA ARG A 199 5.44 32.11 -9.31
C ARG A 199 4.02 31.57 -9.23
N LEU A 200 3.06 32.33 -8.69
CA LEU A 200 1.68 31.86 -8.50
C LEU A 200 0.99 31.40 -9.79
N ALA A 201 1.28 32.00 -10.94
CA ALA A 201 0.73 31.52 -12.22
C ALA A 201 1.21 30.09 -12.57
N GLY A 202 2.48 29.79 -12.31
CA GLY A 202 3.01 28.43 -12.46
C GLY A 202 2.39 27.46 -11.46
N PHE A 203 2.22 27.89 -10.21
CA PHE A 203 1.54 27.10 -9.18
C PHE A 203 0.06 26.85 -9.52
N ALA A 204 -0.67 27.83 -10.05
CA ALA A 204 -2.05 27.68 -10.47
C ALA A 204 -2.19 26.63 -11.58
N LEU A 205 -1.28 26.65 -12.56
CA LEU A 205 -1.24 25.61 -13.59
C LEU A 205 -0.92 24.22 -13.02
N LEU A 206 0.05 24.13 -12.10
CA LEU A 206 0.36 22.89 -11.40
C LEU A 206 -0.88 22.34 -10.68
N LEU A 207 -1.58 23.18 -9.92
CA LEU A 207 -2.78 22.78 -9.19
C LEU A 207 -3.91 22.37 -10.14
N LEU A 208 -4.13 23.14 -11.22
CA LEU A 208 -5.16 22.82 -12.21
C LEU A 208 -4.96 21.42 -12.80
N VAL A 209 -3.73 21.07 -13.17
CA VAL A 209 -3.41 19.74 -13.68
C VAL A 209 -3.48 18.69 -12.57
N ALA A 210 -3.04 19.00 -11.34
CA ALA A 210 -3.11 18.08 -10.21
C ALA A 210 -4.54 17.68 -9.84
N LEU A 211 -5.51 18.60 -10.00
CA LEU A 211 -6.92 18.37 -9.69
C LEU A 211 -7.61 17.32 -10.60
N ILE A 212 -6.99 16.95 -11.72
CA ILE A 212 -7.48 15.85 -12.57
C ILE A 212 -7.56 14.54 -11.77
N GLY A 213 -6.56 14.24 -10.94
CA GLY A 213 -6.53 13.01 -10.14
C GLY A 213 -7.71 12.91 -9.16
N PRO A 214 -7.90 13.89 -8.25
CA PRO A 214 -9.07 13.96 -7.38
C PRO A 214 -10.40 13.96 -8.13
N ALA A 215 -10.53 14.71 -9.23
CA ALA A 215 -11.77 14.77 -10.00
C ALA A 215 -12.17 13.40 -10.55
N LEU A 216 -11.24 12.68 -11.18
CA LEU A 216 -11.49 11.33 -11.70
C LEU A 216 -11.90 10.36 -10.58
N HIS A 217 -11.20 10.40 -9.45
CA HIS A 217 -11.46 9.48 -8.36
C HIS A 217 -12.77 9.78 -7.62
N LEU A 218 -13.13 11.05 -7.45
CA LEU A 218 -14.41 11.46 -6.87
C LEU A 218 -15.58 11.04 -7.79
N ALA A 219 -15.44 11.23 -9.10
CA ALA A 219 -16.44 10.77 -10.08
C ALA A 219 -16.66 9.25 -10.00
N TRP A 220 -15.58 8.46 -9.87
CA TRP A 220 -15.71 7.02 -9.66
C TRP A 220 -16.40 6.69 -8.33
N ASN A 221 -16.00 7.33 -7.23
CA ASN A 221 -16.61 7.08 -5.91
C ASN A 221 -18.12 7.35 -5.91
N GLN A 222 -18.57 8.43 -6.56
CA GLN A 222 -19.99 8.77 -6.71
C GLN A 222 -20.82 7.66 -7.37
N ALA A 223 -20.22 6.90 -8.28
CA ALA A 223 -20.86 5.78 -8.98
C ALA A 223 -20.69 4.42 -8.29
N HIS A 224 -19.98 4.33 -7.15
CA HIS A 224 -19.63 3.04 -6.52
C HIS A 224 -19.92 3.01 -5.02
N CYS A 225 -20.89 3.81 -4.55
CA CYS A 225 -21.23 3.93 -3.13
C CYS A 225 -20.14 4.58 -2.24
N TRP A 226 -19.33 5.49 -2.79
CA TRP A 226 -18.30 6.24 -2.05
C TRP A 226 -17.31 5.40 -1.21
N PRO A 227 -16.87 4.22 -1.67
CA PRO A 227 -16.28 3.23 -0.77
C PRO A 227 -14.94 3.73 -0.19
N ASN A 228 -14.16 4.46 -1.01
CA ASN A 228 -12.87 5.01 -0.61
C ASN A 228 -12.99 6.15 0.40
N VAL A 229 -13.99 7.02 0.20
CA VAL A 229 -14.28 8.14 1.09
C VAL A 229 -14.84 7.62 2.41
N MET A 230 -15.78 6.67 2.36
CA MET A 230 -16.32 6.00 3.54
C MET A 230 -15.19 5.33 4.34
N PHE A 231 -14.32 4.54 3.68
CA PHE A 231 -13.19 3.91 4.35
C PHE A 231 -12.23 4.93 4.98
N ASN A 232 -11.72 5.89 4.20
CA ASN A 232 -10.62 6.75 4.65
C ASN A 232 -11.06 7.82 5.66
N LEU A 233 -12.27 8.36 5.51
CA LEU A 233 -12.75 9.53 6.27
C LEU A 233 -13.80 9.19 7.35
N ILE A 234 -14.54 8.08 7.21
CA ILE A 234 -15.66 7.75 8.11
C ILE A 234 -15.37 6.45 8.89
N ASN A 235 -15.49 5.29 8.22
CA ASN A 235 -15.58 3.97 8.85
C ASN A 235 -14.37 3.60 9.73
N ARG A 236 -13.15 4.02 9.35
CA ARG A 236 -11.92 3.71 10.11
C ARG A 236 -11.57 4.73 11.20
N ASN A 237 -12.38 5.75 11.39
CA ASN A 237 -12.14 6.84 12.34
C ASN A 237 -13.07 6.80 13.55
N GLU A 238 -13.99 5.83 13.58
CA GLU A 238 -14.91 5.60 14.70
C GLU A 238 -14.14 5.12 15.95
N GLY A 239 -14.51 5.65 17.12
CA GLY A 239 -13.96 5.21 18.42
C GLY A 239 -12.54 5.71 18.75
N GLU A 240 -11.95 6.61 17.97
CA GLU A 240 -10.59 7.12 18.23
C GLU A 240 -10.56 8.16 19.37
N VAL A 241 -9.89 7.80 20.46
CA VAL A 241 -9.68 8.65 21.64
C VAL A 241 -8.25 9.20 21.72
N PHE A 242 -8.09 10.32 22.43
CA PHE A 242 -6.76 10.89 22.69
C PHE A 242 -5.95 10.02 23.67
N GLU A 243 -4.69 9.73 23.34
CA GLU A 243 -3.78 8.97 24.20
C GLU A 243 -2.33 9.48 24.08
N TRP A 244 -1.70 9.81 25.21
CA TRP A 244 -0.31 10.31 25.26
C TRP A 244 0.75 9.36 24.70
N ARG A 245 0.46 8.05 24.65
CA ARG A 245 1.33 7.05 24.02
C ARG A 245 1.48 7.30 22.51
N LYS A 246 0.44 7.81 21.82
CA LYS A 246 0.40 7.91 20.36
C LYS A 246 1.45 8.90 19.80
N PRO A 247 1.60 10.14 20.34
CA PRO A 247 2.71 11.01 19.93
C PRO A 247 4.10 10.44 20.24
N GLY A 248 4.27 9.78 21.39
CA GLY A 248 5.54 9.14 21.76
C GLY A 248 5.94 8.02 20.78
N LEU A 249 4.99 7.19 20.36
CA LEU A 249 5.19 6.17 19.33
C LEU A 249 5.59 6.80 17.98
N TYR A 250 4.94 7.90 17.58
CA TYR A 250 5.30 8.61 16.36
C TYR A 250 6.75 9.14 16.41
N LEU A 251 7.16 9.77 17.52
CA LEU A 251 8.53 10.26 17.68
C LEU A 251 9.56 9.12 17.66
N GLY A 252 9.28 8.02 18.37
CA GLY A 252 10.13 6.83 18.36
C GLY A 252 10.27 6.22 16.97
N MET A 253 9.16 6.14 16.22
CA MET A 253 9.14 5.70 14.83
C MET A 253 9.98 6.62 13.93
N MET A 254 9.87 7.94 14.08
CA MET A 254 10.67 8.90 13.29
C MET A 254 12.17 8.81 13.59
N VAL A 255 12.57 8.59 14.85
CA VAL A 255 13.98 8.35 15.21
C VAL A 255 14.47 7.04 14.60
N TYR A 256 13.67 5.98 14.67
CA TYR A 256 14.01 4.68 14.07
C TYR A 256 14.14 4.80 12.54
N LEU A 257 13.21 5.48 11.88
CA LEU A 257 13.22 5.72 10.44
C LEU A 257 14.41 6.57 10.01
N LEU A 258 14.73 7.66 10.71
CA LEU A 258 15.93 8.45 10.43
C LEU A 258 17.22 7.66 10.73
N THR A 259 17.10 6.49 11.36
CA THR A 259 18.15 5.67 11.97
C THR A 259 18.77 6.34 13.20
N PRO A 260 19.04 5.60 14.30
CA PRO A 260 19.54 6.20 15.54
C PRO A 260 20.82 7.05 15.35
N GLY A 261 21.76 6.58 14.53
CA GLY A 261 23.02 7.30 14.30
C GLY A 261 22.87 8.57 13.46
N ALA A 262 22.05 8.57 12.41
CA ALA A 262 21.79 9.79 11.66
C ALA A 262 20.87 10.77 12.42
N ALA A 263 19.93 10.27 13.24
CA ALA A 263 19.15 11.09 14.16
C ALA A 263 20.05 11.80 15.19
N TRP A 264 21.02 11.09 15.76
CA TRP A 264 22.00 11.69 16.68
C TRP A 264 22.86 12.77 16.00
N LEU A 265 23.33 12.53 14.77
CA LEU A 265 24.06 13.53 14.00
C LEU A 265 23.19 14.75 13.66
N ALA A 266 21.94 14.53 13.26
CA ALA A 266 20.99 15.62 13.02
C ALA A 266 20.76 16.47 14.28
N TRP A 267 20.63 15.83 15.44
CA TRP A 267 20.49 16.50 16.73
C TRP A 267 21.73 17.30 17.12
N ARG A 268 22.93 16.76 16.90
CA ARG A 268 24.19 17.45 17.20
C ARG A 268 24.38 18.69 16.33
N GLU A 269 23.99 18.60 15.06
CA GLU A 269 24.13 19.69 14.08
C GLU A 269 22.85 20.57 13.97
N ARG A 270 21.92 20.46 14.93
CA ARG A 270 20.61 21.16 14.90
C ARG A 270 20.70 22.68 14.75
N GLY A 271 21.79 23.30 15.21
CA GLY A 271 22.03 24.73 15.03
C GLY A 271 22.12 25.17 13.56
N ARG A 272 22.46 24.24 12.65
CA ARG A 272 22.55 24.50 11.19
C ARG A 272 21.21 24.31 10.49
N LEU A 273 20.20 23.74 11.16
CA LEU A 273 18.92 23.40 10.57
C LEU A 273 18.21 24.63 10.02
N GLY A 274 18.14 25.72 10.79
CA GLY A 274 17.48 26.97 10.36
C GLY A 274 18.08 27.53 9.06
N ALA A 275 19.41 27.53 8.94
CA ALA A 275 20.09 27.98 7.73
C ALA A 275 19.81 27.07 6.53
N ALA A 276 19.84 25.75 6.71
CA ALA A 276 19.54 24.78 5.65
C ALA A 276 18.07 24.90 5.18
N LEU A 277 17.12 25.04 6.10
CA LEU A 277 15.70 25.23 5.79
C LEU A 277 15.48 26.54 5.02
N GLY A 278 16.14 27.63 5.44
CA GLY A 278 16.06 28.93 4.79
C GLY A 278 16.66 28.94 3.38
N ALA A 279 17.75 28.19 3.15
CA ALA A 279 18.41 28.06 1.86
C ALA A 279 17.64 27.14 0.89
N HIS A 280 16.93 26.13 1.40
CA HIS A 280 16.26 25.11 0.61
C HIS A 280 14.75 25.04 0.90
N ARG A 281 14.06 26.17 0.72
CA ARG A 281 12.66 26.37 1.14
C ARG A 281 11.67 25.35 0.58
N LEU A 282 11.81 24.94 -0.68
CA LEU A 282 10.94 23.91 -1.27
C LEU A 282 11.15 22.56 -0.55
N LEU A 283 12.40 22.15 -0.37
CA LEU A 283 12.75 20.93 0.36
C LEU A 283 12.29 21.00 1.82
N ALA A 284 12.44 22.15 2.46
CA ALA A 284 11.94 22.42 3.80
C ALA A 284 10.42 22.21 3.88
N CYS A 285 9.64 22.75 2.93
CA CYS A 285 8.18 22.57 2.93
C CYS A 285 7.79 21.10 2.71
N VAL A 286 8.42 20.41 1.75
CA VAL A 286 8.16 19.00 1.45
C VAL A 286 8.47 18.08 2.64
N VAL A 287 9.46 18.45 3.46
CA VAL A 287 9.79 17.72 4.69
C VAL A 287 8.86 18.14 5.84
N ILE A 288 8.77 19.43 6.15
CA ILE A 288 8.13 19.88 7.39
C ILE A 288 6.62 19.71 7.33
N VAL A 289 5.96 20.09 6.22
CA VAL A 289 4.49 20.15 6.19
C VAL A 289 3.85 18.77 6.40
N PRO A 290 4.23 17.69 5.67
CA PRO A 290 3.63 16.38 5.89
C PRO A 290 3.92 15.84 7.29
N HIS A 291 5.16 15.97 7.78
CA HIS A 291 5.55 15.45 9.09
C HIS A 291 4.95 16.24 10.25
N ALA A 292 4.70 17.54 10.09
CA ALA A 292 3.98 18.34 11.07
C ALA A 292 2.50 17.94 11.12
N VAL A 293 1.85 17.72 9.96
CA VAL A 293 0.47 17.21 9.91
C VAL A 293 0.38 15.84 10.58
N PHE A 294 1.30 14.91 10.28
CA PHE A 294 1.32 13.62 10.96
C PHE A 294 1.62 13.72 12.45
N ALA A 295 2.49 14.63 12.88
CA ALA A 295 2.73 14.88 14.30
C ALA A 295 1.47 15.37 15.02
N LEU A 296 0.70 16.26 14.40
CA LEU A 296 -0.58 16.73 14.93
C LEU A 296 -1.62 15.60 14.96
N LEU A 297 -1.71 14.81 13.88
CA LEU A 297 -2.60 13.65 13.82
C LEU A 297 -2.21 12.56 14.83
N ALA A 298 -0.94 12.47 15.22
CA ALA A 298 -0.46 11.50 16.20
C ALA A 298 -1.07 11.70 17.59
N PHE A 299 -1.64 12.87 17.89
CA PHE A 299 -2.41 13.07 19.13
C PHE A 299 -3.71 12.24 19.10
N LYS A 300 -4.33 12.10 17.92
CA LYS A 300 -5.59 11.36 17.75
C LYS A 300 -5.38 9.90 17.35
N LYS A 301 -4.40 9.60 16.51
CA LYS A 301 -4.22 8.28 15.87
C LYS A 301 -2.81 7.75 15.99
N VAL A 302 -2.69 6.42 16.00
CA VAL A 302 -1.39 5.78 15.77
C VAL A 302 -1.02 5.97 14.30
N ILE A 303 0.05 6.71 14.05
CA ILE A 303 0.58 6.91 12.70
C ILE A 303 1.39 5.67 12.32
N GLY A 304 0.97 4.97 11.26
CA GLY A 304 1.70 3.83 10.74
C GLY A 304 2.98 4.25 10.02
N LEU A 305 4.02 3.41 10.09
CA LEU A 305 5.30 3.63 9.41
C LEU A 305 5.12 3.93 7.91
N HIS A 306 4.19 3.23 7.26
CA HIS A 306 3.94 3.40 5.83
C HIS A 306 3.39 4.79 5.46
N TRP A 307 2.81 5.54 6.40
CA TRP A 307 2.17 6.85 6.14
C TRP A 307 3.19 7.91 5.73
N VAL A 308 4.41 7.84 6.26
CA VAL A 308 5.46 8.84 6.04
C VAL A 308 6.39 8.51 4.86
N LEU A 309 6.26 7.31 4.26
CA LEU A 309 7.27 6.79 3.33
C LEU A 309 7.40 7.58 2.03
N ALA A 310 6.33 8.21 1.56
CA ALA A 310 6.40 9.09 0.38
C ALA A 310 7.26 10.34 0.63
N PHE A 311 7.40 10.76 1.89
CA PHE A 311 8.14 11.96 2.30
C PHE A 311 9.51 11.63 2.90
N TYR A 312 9.68 10.39 3.31
CA TYR A 312 10.88 9.85 3.94
C TYR A 312 12.20 10.10 3.18
N PRO A 313 12.28 9.94 1.84
CA PRO A 313 13.51 10.20 1.10
C PRO A 313 14.00 11.66 1.24
N PHE A 314 13.08 12.61 1.36
CA PHE A 314 13.41 14.04 1.45
C PHE A 314 14.01 14.42 2.81
N LEU A 315 13.78 13.61 3.87
CA LEU A 315 14.47 13.79 5.14
C LEU A 315 15.98 13.60 4.98
N PHE A 316 16.41 12.59 4.22
CA PHE A 316 17.84 12.36 3.95
C PHE A 316 18.44 13.38 3.00
N ALA A 317 17.64 13.86 2.03
CA ALA A 317 18.02 15.00 1.22
C ALA A 317 18.29 16.23 2.11
N LEU A 318 17.37 16.59 3.02
CA LEU A 318 17.57 17.70 3.93
C LEU A 318 18.76 17.46 4.86
N LEU A 319 18.89 16.27 5.43
CA LEU A 319 20.01 15.89 6.30
C LEU A 319 21.36 16.09 5.61
N ALA A 320 21.48 15.71 4.34
CA ALA A 320 22.70 15.89 3.56
C ALA A 320 23.08 17.36 3.36
N PHE A 321 22.14 18.31 3.48
CA PHE A 321 22.41 19.75 3.44
C PHE A 321 22.57 20.39 4.82
N VAL A 322 22.02 19.78 5.88
CA VAL A 322 22.23 20.23 7.28
C VAL A 322 23.64 19.89 7.77
N LEU A 323 24.12 18.67 7.51
CA LEU A 323 25.38 18.18 8.05
C LEU A 323 26.61 18.92 7.45
N PRO A 324 27.65 19.20 8.24
CA PRO A 324 28.93 19.67 7.70
C PRO A 324 29.60 18.57 6.86
N ARG A 325 30.45 18.94 5.89
CA ARG A 325 31.05 17.95 4.97
C ARG A 325 31.83 16.84 5.71
N ALA A 326 32.50 17.20 6.81
CA ALA A 326 33.21 16.25 7.67
C ALA A 326 32.31 15.19 8.34
N ALA A 327 31.01 15.46 8.50
CA ALA A 327 30.05 14.53 9.12
C ALA A 327 29.34 13.62 8.10
N LEU A 328 29.37 13.94 6.80
CA LEU A 328 28.64 13.18 5.76
C LEU A 328 29.05 11.70 5.73
N ARG A 329 30.35 11.40 5.80
CA ARG A 329 30.83 10.01 5.87
C ARG A 329 30.34 9.27 7.11
N LYS A 330 30.35 9.94 8.27
CA LYS A 330 29.85 9.35 9.52
C LYS A 330 28.37 9.01 9.42
N ALA A 331 27.57 9.88 8.79
CA ALA A 331 26.17 9.62 8.55
C ALA A 331 25.95 8.42 7.62
N VAL A 332 26.67 8.35 6.50
CA VAL A 332 26.58 7.22 5.57
C VAL A 332 26.95 5.90 6.26
N ILE A 333 28.03 5.87 7.06
CA ILE A 333 28.42 4.68 7.81
C ILE A 333 27.36 4.30 8.84
N ALA A 334 26.83 5.27 9.59
CA ALA A 334 25.80 5.01 10.60
C ALA A 334 24.53 4.40 10.00
N VAL A 335 24.06 4.96 8.88
CA VAL A 335 22.90 4.42 8.15
C VAL A 335 23.22 3.06 7.55
N ALA A 336 24.41 2.87 6.96
CA ALA A 336 24.82 1.60 6.38
C ALA A 336 24.90 0.47 7.43
N VAL A 337 25.44 0.74 8.61
CA VAL A 337 25.48 -0.25 9.71
C VAL A 337 24.07 -0.61 10.13
N PHE A 338 23.20 0.37 10.35
CA PHE A 338 21.82 0.12 10.74
C PHE A 338 21.04 -0.66 9.67
N GLY A 339 21.16 -0.27 8.40
CA GLY A 339 20.58 -0.99 7.27
C GLY A 339 21.14 -2.41 7.14
N GLY A 340 22.45 -2.58 7.27
CA GLY A 340 23.13 -3.88 7.23
C GLY A 340 22.64 -4.83 8.32
N LEU A 341 22.41 -4.35 9.54
CA LEU A 341 21.81 -5.16 10.62
C LEU A 341 20.41 -5.65 10.26
N HIS A 342 19.60 -4.83 9.57
CA HIS A 342 18.27 -5.25 9.11
C HIS A 342 18.36 -6.25 7.96
N VAL A 343 19.33 -6.09 7.06
CA VAL A 343 19.60 -7.08 6.01
C VAL A 343 19.99 -8.42 6.62
N LEU A 344 20.89 -8.43 7.62
CA LEU A 344 21.26 -9.65 8.32
C LEU A 344 20.06 -10.30 9.02
N ALA A 345 19.20 -9.52 9.67
CA ALA A 345 17.98 -10.03 10.28
C ALA A 345 17.02 -10.62 9.23
N ALA A 346 16.81 -9.94 8.10
CA ALA A 346 15.96 -10.41 7.01
C ALA A 346 16.51 -11.71 6.38
N LEU A 347 17.81 -11.78 6.15
CA LEU A 347 18.46 -12.99 5.65
C LEU A 347 18.36 -14.15 6.65
N GLY A 348 18.48 -13.87 7.95
CA GLY A 348 18.26 -14.86 9.01
C GLY A 348 16.84 -15.43 9.01
N VAL A 349 15.83 -14.56 8.85
CA VAL A 349 14.42 -15.00 8.69
C VAL A 349 14.25 -15.83 7.41
N MET A 350 14.84 -15.42 6.29
CA MET A 350 14.74 -16.17 5.03
C MET A 350 15.48 -17.52 5.06
N ALA A 351 16.53 -17.64 5.85
CA ALA A 351 17.27 -18.89 6.05
C ALA A 351 16.58 -19.84 7.06
N SER A 352 15.60 -19.36 7.82
CA SER A 352 14.89 -20.18 8.79
C SER A 352 13.91 -21.16 8.12
N SER A 353 13.76 -22.35 8.70
CA SER A 353 12.74 -23.33 8.32
C SER A 353 11.43 -23.14 9.10
N LEU A 354 10.33 -23.71 8.60
CA LEU A 354 9.02 -23.70 9.28
C LEU A 354 9.08 -24.21 10.73
N ALA A 355 9.94 -25.19 11.01
CA ALA A 355 10.12 -25.76 12.36
C ALA A 355 10.49 -24.69 13.40
N HIS A 356 11.33 -23.72 13.03
CA HIS A 356 11.74 -22.63 13.93
C HIS A 356 10.56 -21.74 14.37
N TRP A 357 9.47 -21.73 13.61
CA TRP A 357 8.31 -20.89 13.85
C TRP A 357 7.17 -21.59 14.57
N GLN A 358 7.23 -22.91 14.80
CA GLN A 358 6.10 -23.70 15.34
C GLN A 358 5.55 -23.18 16.67
N ARG A 359 6.40 -22.61 17.53
CA ARG A 359 6.01 -22.03 18.83
C ARG A 359 5.50 -20.59 18.72
N SER A 360 5.61 -19.97 17.56
CA SER A 360 5.15 -18.61 17.31
C SER A 360 3.65 -18.55 17.07
N SER A 361 3.00 -17.51 17.59
CA SER A 361 1.61 -17.20 17.26
C SER A 361 1.40 -16.89 15.77
N LEU A 362 2.48 -16.59 15.03
CA LEU A 362 2.46 -16.36 13.58
C LEU A 362 2.43 -17.65 12.77
N TYR A 363 2.73 -18.80 13.36
CA TYR A 363 2.90 -20.06 12.63
C TYR A 363 1.74 -20.41 11.69
N PRO A 364 0.46 -20.34 12.12
CA PRO A 364 -0.65 -20.67 11.23
C PRO A 364 -0.79 -19.70 10.05
N SER A 365 -0.35 -18.45 10.20
CA SER A 365 -0.34 -17.47 9.11
C SER A 365 0.81 -17.72 8.13
N ILE A 366 1.96 -18.16 8.63
CA ILE A 366 3.11 -18.56 7.80
C ILE A 366 2.74 -19.81 6.99
N VAL A 367 2.24 -20.86 7.64
CA VAL A 367 1.77 -22.09 6.96
C VAL A 367 0.73 -21.75 5.91
N ARG A 368 -0.27 -20.91 6.23
CA ARG A 368 -1.28 -20.47 5.25
C ARG A 368 -0.69 -19.81 4.00
N SER A 369 0.40 -19.06 4.14
CA SER A 369 1.00 -18.31 3.03
C SER A 369 1.96 -19.16 2.21
N VAL A 370 2.64 -20.12 2.84
CA VAL A 370 3.66 -20.98 2.22
C VAL A 370 3.08 -22.30 1.69
N LYS A 371 2.06 -22.85 2.36
CA LYS A 371 1.43 -24.15 2.10
C LYS A 371 -0.02 -24.03 1.66
N THR A 372 -0.31 -22.95 0.93
CA THR A 372 -1.68 -22.57 0.54
C THR A 372 -2.34 -23.66 -0.30
N SER A 373 -1.63 -24.19 -1.30
CA SER A 373 -2.19 -25.15 -2.25
C SER A 373 -2.49 -26.49 -1.60
N GLU A 374 -1.59 -26.98 -0.74
CA GLU A 374 -1.77 -28.22 0.01
C GLU A 374 -2.92 -28.11 1.03
N LEU A 375 -3.05 -26.95 1.68
CA LEU A 375 -4.19 -26.66 2.55
C LEU A 375 -5.52 -26.70 1.77
N LEU A 376 -5.56 -26.09 0.59
CA LEU A 376 -6.79 -26.00 -0.21
C LEU A 376 -7.20 -27.34 -0.82
N ALA A 377 -6.24 -28.18 -1.21
CA ALA A 377 -6.53 -29.53 -1.70
C ALA A 377 -7.31 -30.40 -0.69
N GLN A 378 -7.19 -30.12 0.61
CA GLN A 378 -7.94 -30.81 1.67
C GLN A 378 -9.37 -30.27 1.85
N VAL A 379 -9.66 -29.08 1.31
CA VAL A 379 -10.95 -28.37 1.50
C VAL A 379 -11.77 -28.34 0.21
N GLU A 380 -11.15 -28.43 -0.95
CA GLU A 380 -11.85 -28.45 -2.24
C GLU A 380 -12.63 -29.77 -2.45
N ALA A 381 -13.76 -29.69 -3.15
CA ALA A 381 -14.52 -30.83 -3.63
C ALA A 381 -15.37 -30.44 -4.85
N PRO A 382 -15.69 -31.39 -5.76
CA PRO A 382 -16.57 -31.12 -6.90
C PRO A 382 -17.93 -30.56 -6.47
N GLY A 383 -18.39 -29.50 -7.14
CA GLY A 383 -19.68 -28.86 -6.86
C GLY A 383 -19.74 -28.05 -5.55
N VAL A 384 -18.63 -27.91 -4.83
CA VAL A 384 -18.54 -27.15 -3.58
C VAL A 384 -17.82 -25.82 -3.82
N ILE A 385 -18.43 -24.73 -3.36
CA ILE A 385 -17.85 -23.38 -3.46
C ILE A 385 -17.06 -23.10 -2.18
N VAL A 386 -15.77 -22.82 -2.31
CA VAL A 386 -14.92 -22.50 -1.16
C VAL A 386 -14.90 -20.99 -0.94
N MET A 387 -15.11 -20.56 0.30
CA MET A 387 -15.03 -19.16 0.75
C MET A 387 -14.09 -19.02 1.96
N ALA A 388 -13.68 -17.80 2.29
CA ALA A 388 -12.95 -17.52 3.53
C ALA A 388 -13.76 -16.60 4.44
N SER A 389 -13.46 -16.61 5.75
CA SER A 389 -14.10 -15.70 6.71
C SER A 389 -13.52 -14.27 6.75
N ALA A 390 -12.44 -14.02 6.01
CA ALA A 390 -11.75 -12.72 6.00
C ALA A 390 -11.02 -12.43 4.68
N PHE A 391 -10.80 -11.15 4.40
CA PHE A 391 -10.19 -10.66 3.15
C PHE A 391 -8.75 -11.15 2.91
N THR A 392 -7.88 -11.09 3.92
CA THR A 392 -6.49 -11.57 3.78
C THR A 392 -6.41 -13.05 3.39
N PRO A 393 -7.03 -14.01 4.12
CA PRO A 393 -7.03 -15.39 3.68
C PRO A 393 -7.72 -15.59 2.34
N ALA A 394 -8.88 -14.95 2.08
CA ALA A 394 -9.54 -15.02 0.77
C ALA A 394 -8.61 -14.63 -0.37
N SER A 395 -7.89 -13.53 -0.24
CA SER A 395 -6.98 -13.04 -1.27
C SER A 395 -5.84 -14.04 -1.54
N ILE A 396 -5.23 -14.59 -0.48
CA ILE A 396 -4.16 -15.60 -0.57
C ILE A 396 -4.67 -16.87 -1.23
N TYR A 397 -5.82 -17.40 -0.76
CA TYR A 397 -6.42 -18.61 -1.31
C TYR A 397 -6.79 -18.44 -2.76
N GLY A 398 -7.44 -17.32 -3.09
CA GLY A 398 -7.81 -17.02 -4.46
C GLY A 398 -6.61 -16.86 -5.38
N HIS A 399 -5.56 -16.18 -4.92
CA HIS A 399 -4.32 -16.05 -5.68
C HIS A 399 -3.69 -17.43 -5.97
N ALA A 400 -3.63 -18.32 -4.97
CA ALA A 400 -3.09 -19.66 -5.16
C ALA A 400 -3.92 -20.49 -6.16
N ARG A 401 -5.25 -20.34 -6.15
CA ARG A 401 -6.17 -21.03 -7.07
C ARG A 401 -6.30 -20.38 -8.43
N ARG A 402 -5.87 -19.12 -8.58
CA ARG A 402 -6.19 -18.23 -9.71
C ARG A 402 -7.71 -18.04 -9.93
N HIS A 403 -8.49 -18.16 -8.84
CA HIS A 403 -9.94 -17.96 -8.83
C HIS A 403 -10.31 -17.06 -7.66
N TYR A 404 -11.18 -16.07 -7.90
CA TYR A 404 -11.56 -15.15 -6.84
C TYR A 404 -12.28 -15.91 -5.73
N MET A 405 -11.91 -15.64 -4.48
CA MET A 405 -12.44 -16.33 -3.31
C MET A 405 -13.34 -15.37 -2.53
N PRO A 406 -14.67 -15.59 -2.52
CA PRO A 406 -15.57 -14.75 -1.75
C PRO A 406 -15.30 -14.79 -0.24
N VAL A 407 -15.65 -13.71 0.43
CA VAL A 407 -15.61 -13.54 1.89
C VAL A 407 -17.01 -13.70 2.47
N PHE A 408 -17.23 -14.82 3.14
CA PHE A 408 -18.47 -15.09 3.86
C PHE A 408 -18.52 -14.34 5.20
N GLY A 409 -19.67 -13.74 5.50
CA GLY A 409 -19.90 -12.97 6.72
C GLY A 409 -19.60 -11.47 6.54
N THR A 410 -19.72 -10.72 7.64
CA THR A 410 -19.62 -9.24 7.64
C THR A 410 -18.20 -8.71 7.40
N GLY A 411 -17.18 -9.57 7.46
CA GLY A 411 -15.79 -9.18 7.34
C GLY A 411 -15.28 -8.49 8.62
N LYS A 412 -13.97 -8.23 8.67
CA LYS A 412 -13.30 -7.68 9.88
C LYS A 412 -12.69 -6.30 9.69
N PHE A 413 -12.79 -5.71 8.50
CA PHE A 413 -12.12 -4.45 8.16
C PHE A 413 -13.13 -3.35 7.79
N HIS A 414 -12.68 -2.09 7.80
CA HIS A 414 -13.51 -0.89 7.64
C HIS A 414 -14.07 -0.67 6.21
N SER A 415 -13.85 -1.63 5.29
CA SER A 415 -14.32 -1.63 3.91
C SER A 415 -14.57 -3.06 3.41
N ARG A 416 -15.27 -3.18 2.28
CA ARG A 416 -15.58 -4.45 1.64
C ARG A 416 -15.39 -4.40 0.12
N GLN A 417 -14.26 -4.94 -0.37
CA GLN A 417 -14.02 -5.09 -1.80
C GLN A 417 -14.96 -6.12 -2.44
N ASP A 418 -15.32 -7.16 -1.69
CA ASP A 418 -16.20 -8.25 -2.12
C ASP A 418 -17.54 -7.72 -2.64
N ASP A 419 -18.06 -6.69 -2.01
CA ASP A 419 -19.36 -6.14 -2.35
C ASP A 419 -19.37 -5.49 -3.75
N GLN A 420 -18.22 -5.26 -4.37
CA GLN A 420 -18.13 -4.81 -5.77
C GLN A 420 -18.04 -5.97 -6.76
N LEU A 421 -17.60 -7.15 -6.32
CA LEU A 421 -17.23 -8.26 -7.20
C LEU A 421 -18.14 -9.48 -7.06
N VAL A 422 -18.78 -9.67 -5.90
CA VAL A 422 -19.50 -10.90 -5.55
C VAL A 422 -20.98 -10.61 -5.42
N ASP A 423 -21.81 -11.33 -6.18
CA ASP A 423 -23.25 -11.42 -5.93
C ASP A 423 -23.57 -12.73 -5.21
N PHE A 424 -24.12 -12.63 -3.99
CA PHE A 424 -24.46 -13.82 -3.21
C PHE A 424 -25.68 -14.57 -3.77
N ALA A 425 -26.47 -13.95 -4.66
CA ALA A 425 -27.56 -14.63 -5.33
C ALA A 425 -27.08 -15.79 -6.21
N ASP A 426 -25.85 -15.70 -6.73
CA ASP A 426 -25.22 -16.76 -7.52
C ASP A 426 -24.97 -18.04 -6.70
N PHE A 427 -25.04 -17.98 -5.38
CA PHE A 427 -24.74 -19.11 -4.48
C PHE A 427 -25.98 -19.77 -3.88
N GLU A 428 -27.20 -19.30 -4.20
CA GLU A 428 -28.44 -19.86 -3.66
C GLU A 428 -28.51 -21.38 -3.88
N GLY A 429 -28.82 -22.13 -2.82
CA GLY A 429 -28.95 -23.58 -2.85
C GLY A 429 -27.63 -24.36 -2.98
N HIS A 430 -26.49 -23.69 -3.19
CA HIS A 430 -25.20 -24.37 -3.33
C HIS A 430 -24.60 -24.78 -1.97
N THR A 431 -23.69 -25.76 -2.02
CA THR A 431 -22.86 -26.14 -0.87
C THR A 431 -21.64 -25.24 -0.77
N LEU A 432 -21.45 -24.61 0.39
CA LEU A 432 -20.36 -23.69 0.68
C LEU A 432 -19.42 -24.27 1.73
N ARG A 433 -18.10 -24.19 1.50
CA ARG A 433 -17.06 -24.48 2.50
C ARG A 433 -16.34 -23.21 2.90
N ILE A 434 -16.52 -22.78 4.15
CA ILE A 434 -15.98 -21.52 4.67
C ILE A 434 -14.77 -21.83 5.55
N ILE A 435 -13.58 -21.44 5.12
CA ILE A 435 -12.35 -21.54 5.93
C ILE A 435 -12.37 -20.41 6.96
N VAL A 436 -12.59 -20.74 8.23
CA VAL A 436 -12.79 -19.74 9.31
C VAL A 436 -11.50 -19.32 10.01
N GLY A 437 -10.41 -20.06 9.81
CA GLY A 437 -9.07 -19.77 10.33
C GLY A 437 -8.57 -20.85 11.29
N ASN A 438 -7.68 -20.48 12.20
CA ASN A 438 -7.01 -21.38 13.14
C ASN A 438 -7.67 -21.45 14.53
N LYS A 439 -8.85 -20.83 14.69
CA LYS A 439 -9.64 -20.90 15.90
C LYS A 439 -10.97 -21.60 15.58
N PRO A 440 -11.43 -22.53 16.43
CA PRO A 440 -12.71 -23.17 16.22
C PRO A 440 -13.83 -22.12 16.32
N VAL A 441 -14.87 -22.31 15.52
CA VAL A 441 -16.07 -21.48 15.54
C VAL A 441 -17.27 -22.40 15.71
N ASP A 442 -18.22 -21.98 16.54
CA ASP A 442 -19.47 -22.70 16.76
C ASP A 442 -20.28 -22.81 15.44
N PRO A 443 -20.56 -24.02 14.95
CA PRO A 443 -21.35 -24.23 13.73
C PRO A 443 -22.76 -23.64 13.82
N ALA A 444 -23.33 -23.53 15.02
CA ALA A 444 -24.67 -22.98 15.22
C ALA A 444 -24.81 -21.54 14.69
N ARG A 445 -23.71 -20.78 14.65
CA ARG A 445 -23.68 -19.42 14.09
C ARG A 445 -23.95 -19.34 12.58
N TYR A 446 -23.91 -20.48 11.89
CA TYR A 446 -24.18 -20.59 10.46
C TYR A 446 -25.51 -21.28 10.16
N ALA A 447 -26.18 -21.86 11.17
CA ALA A 447 -27.37 -22.69 10.97
C ALA A 447 -28.48 -21.96 10.22
N ASP A 448 -28.67 -20.66 10.47
CA ASP A 448 -29.71 -19.86 9.81
C ASP A 448 -29.47 -19.64 8.31
N PHE A 449 -28.24 -19.83 7.83
CA PHE A 449 -27.86 -19.56 6.43
C PHE A 449 -27.86 -20.79 5.55
N PHE A 450 -28.09 -21.97 6.09
CA PHE A 450 -27.99 -23.25 5.38
C PHE A 450 -29.10 -24.21 5.81
N ASP A 451 -29.39 -25.23 5.00
CA ASP A 451 -30.27 -26.33 5.37
C ASP A 451 -29.58 -27.30 6.34
N GLN A 452 -28.28 -27.53 6.13
CA GLN A 452 -27.45 -28.35 7.01
C GLN A 452 -26.08 -27.70 7.19
N VAL A 453 -25.53 -27.82 8.40
CA VAL A 453 -24.19 -27.31 8.73
C VAL A 453 -23.39 -28.40 9.42
N ARG A 454 -22.15 -28.60 8.96
CA ARG A 454 -21.15 -29.39 9.67
C ARG A 454 -19.84 -28.63 9.78
N ALA A 455 -19.09 -28.88 10.84
CA ALA A 455 -17.73 -28.40 10.98
C ALA A 455 -16.75 -29.56 10.91
N PHE A 456 -15.62 -29.31 10.26
CA PHE A 456 -14.47 -30.20 10.27
C PHE A 456 -13.19 -29.38 10.32
N SER A 457 -12.07 -30.04 10.53
CA SER A 457 -10.76 -29.39 10.58
C SER A 457 -9.79 -30.10 9.65
N VAL A 458 -8.90 -29.34 9.06
CA VAL A 458 -7.79 -29.81 8.23
C VAL A 458 -6.48 -29.45 8.90
N GLN A 459 -5.45 -30.28 8.73
CA GLN A 459 -4.12 -30.01 9.26
C GLN A 459 -3.12 -29.86 8.13
N GLN A 460 -2.31 -28.81 8.20
CA GLN A 460 -1.20 -28.58 7.27
C GLN A 460 0.04 -28.26 8.08
N ASP A 461 1.10 -29.07 7.93
CA ASP A 461 2.36 -28.91 8.67
C ASP A 461 2.15 -28.68 10.19
N GLY A 462 1.21 -29.40 10.82
CA GLY A 462 0.89 -29.26 12.24
C GLY A 462 0.08 -28.00 12.62
N ALA A 463 -0.23 -27.11 11.68
CA ALA A 463 -1.20 -26.04 11.88
C ALA A 463 -2.62 -26.54 11.55
N THR A 464 -3.56 -26.31 12.48
CA THR A 464 -4.97 -26.67 12.29
C THR A 464 -5.76 -25.51 11.72
N PHE A 465 -6.59 -25.79 10.71
CA PHE A 465 -7.55 -24.85 10.14
C PHE A 465 -8.95 -25.45 10.21
N HIS A 466 -9.90 -24.65 10.66
CA HIS A 466 -11.30 -25.07 10.80
C HIS A 466 -12.11 -24.63 9.58
N VAL A 467 -13.03 -25.49 9.16
CA VAL A 467 -13.90 -25.29 8.02
C VAL A 467 -15.34 -25.56 8.43
N ILE A 468 -16.23 -24.67 8.00
CA ILE A 468 -17.68 -24.87 8.08
C ILE A 468 -18.16 -25.26 6.70
N GLU A 469 -18.80 -26.43 6.57
CA GLU A 469 -19.55 -26.78 5.37
C GLU A 469 -21.04 -26.55 5.63
N GLY A 470 -21.64 -25.71 4.81
CA GLY A 470 -23.08 -25.48 4.78
C GLY A 470 -23.67 -25.97 3.46
N GLN A 471 -24.72 -26.78 3.52
CA GLN A 471 -25.46 -27.27 2.34
C GLN A 471 -26.76 -26.50 2.18
N GLY A 472 -27.16 -26.19 0.94
CA GLY A 472 -28.38 -25.44 0.67
C GLY A 472 -28.29 -24.01 1.21
N PHE A 473 -27.37 -23.20 0.68
CA PHE A 473 -27.24 -21.79 1.10
C PHE A 473 -28.55 -21.02 0.89
N ARG A 474 -28.96 -20.26 1.90
CA ARG A 474 -30.21 -19.48 1.95
C ARG A 474 -29.91 -17.99 1.89
N LEU A 475 -29.99 -17.40 0.69
CA LEU A 475 -29.77 -15.98 0.43
C LEU A 475 -30.71 -15.11 1.26
N ALA A 476 -31.97 -15.50 1.41
CA ALA A 476 -32.95 -14.68 2.16
C ALA A 476 -32.49 -14.42 3.61
N ALA A 477 -32.04 -15.46 4.31
CA ALA A 477 -31.51 -15.34 5.66
C ALA A 477 -30.19 -14.55 5.69
N TYR A 478 -29.30 -14.82 4.72
CA TYR A 478 -28.03 -14.10 4.62
C TYR A 478 -28.20 -12.61 4.30
N ARG A 479 -29.19 -12.26 3.48
CA ARG A 479 -29.57 -10.88 3.13
C ARG A 479 -30.03 -10.12 4.37
N LEU A 480 -30.94 -10.72 5.15
CA LEU A 480 -31.50 -10.11 6.36
C LEU A 480 -30.49 -10.05 7.52
N GLY A 481 -29.59 -11.01 7.62
CA GLY A 481 -28.57 -11.05 8.69
C GLY A 481 -27.30 -10.31 8.31
N VAL A 482 -26.55 -10.85 7.34
CA VAL A 482 -25.19 -10.40 7.04
C VAL A 482 -25.16 -9.17 6.15
N LEU A 483 -25.92 -9.15 5.05
CA LEU A 483 -25.89 -8.01 4.11
C LEU A 483 -26.53 -6.76 4.72
N ALA A 484 -27.62 -6.90 5.48
CA ALA A 484 -28.21 -5.79 6.23
C ALA A 484 -27.23 -5.22 7.28
N GLU A 485 -26.47 -6.07 7.96
CA GLU A 485 -25.44 -5.60 8.90
C GLU A 485 -24.27 -4.90 8.20
N ILE A 486 -23.89 -5.37 7.00
CA ILE A 486 -22.92 -4.70 6.15
C ILE A 486 -23.41 -3.30 5.75
N ASP A 487 -24.67 -3.16 5.34
CA ASP A 487 -25.28 -1.87 5.01
C ASP A 487 -25.24 -0.89 6.20
N ARG A 488 -25.62 -1.38 7.38
CA ARG A 488 -25.59 -0.61 8.63
C ARG A 488 -24.18 -0.14 9.02
N ARG A 489 -23.14 -0.93 8.73
CA ARG A 489 -21.76 -0.61 9.11
C ARG A 489 -21.02 0.24 8.09
N TYR A 490 -21.23 -0.02 6.79
CA TYR A 490 -20.31 0.47 5.76
C TYR A 490 -20.98 1.39 4.73
N TYR A 491 -22.30 1.30 4.58
CA TYR A 491 -23.06 2.00 3.54
C TYR A 491 -24.00 3.07 4.08
N GLN A 492 -23.80 3.50 5.33
CA GLN A 492 -24.43 4.70 5.92
C GLN A 492 -23.82 5.98 5.33
N ILE A 493 -23.88 6.12 4.01
CA ILE A 493 -23.26 7.20 3.24
C ILE A 493 -23.98 8.51 3.61
N PRO A 494 -23.28 9.59 3.97
CA PRO A 494 -23.92 10.87 4.25
C PRO A 494 -24.82 11.36 3.09
N ARG A 495 -25.99 11.93 3.39
CA ARG A 495 -26.93 12.44 2.35
C ARG A 495 -26.34 13.56 1.49
N MET A 496 -25.34 14.28 2.01
CA MET A 496 -24.61 15.32 1.27
C MET A 496 -23.74 14.78 0.14
N LEU A 497 -23.41 13.48 0.15
CA LEU A 497 -22.64 12.85 -0.93
C LEU A 497 -23.62 12.36 -2.00
N PRO A 498 -23.60 12.95 -3.22
CA PRO A 498 -24.48 12.51 -4.30
C PRO A 498 -24.09 11.08 -4.71
N MET A 499 -25.07 10.24 -5.00
CA MET A 499 -24.82 8.89 -5.51
C MET A 499 -25.52 8.76 -6.85
N SER A 500 -24.75 8.45 -7.90
CA SER A 500 -25.33 8.14 -9.20
C SER A 500 -25.65 6.65 -9.34
N ASP A 501 -24.86 5.80 -8.68
CA ASP A 501 -24.97 4.35 -8.78
C ASP A 501 -24.40 3.67 -7.53
N CYS A 502 -24.88 2.45 -7.24
CA CYS A 502 -24.42 1.62 -6.14
C CYS A 502 -24.88 0.16 -6.30
N ALA A 503 -24.02 -0.69 -6.87
CA ALA A 503 -24.32 -2.10 -7.10
C ALA A 503 -24.70 -2.89 -5.84
N PHE A 504 -24.09 -2.56 -4.69
CA PHE A 504 -24.44 -3.19 -3.41
C PHE A 504 -25.88 -2.84 -2.98
N CYS A 505 -26.24 -1.55 -2.93
CA CYS A 505 -27.59 -1.13 -2.54
C CYS A 505 -28.65 -1.63 -3.53
N GLN A 506 -28.36 -1.64 -4.83
CA GLN A 506 -29.29 -2.16 -5.83
C GLN A 506 -29.62 -3.64 -5.61
N ARG A 507 -28.62 -4.46 -5.28
CA ARG A 507 -28.83 -5.88 -4.97
C ARG A 507 -29.51 -6.10 -3.61
N LEU A 508 -29.22 -5.24 -2.63
CA LEU A 508 -29.80 -5.36 -1.30
C LEU A 508 -31.26 -4.91 -1.23
N CYS A 509 -31.56 -3.74 -1.78
CA CYS A 509 -32.83 -3.02 -1.59
C CYS A 509 -33.42 -2.46 -2.90
N GLY A 510 -32.85 -2.76 -4.07
CA GLY A 510 -33.41 -2.34 -5.36
C GLY A 510 -33.27 -0.86 -5.69
N ALA A 511 -32.46 -0.12 -4.93
CA ALA A 511 -32.29 1.32 -5.08
C ALA A 511 -30.81 1.73 -5.05
N VAL A 512 -30.49 2.91 -5.59
CA VAL A 512 -29.14 3.49 -5.50
C VAL A 512 -28.73 3.75 -4.05
N ARG A 513 -29.70 3.94 -3.14
CA ARG A 513 -29.47 4.15 -1.71
C ARG A 513 -30.57 3.45 -0.94
N CYS A 514 -30.21 2.62 0.03
CA CYS A 514 -31.20 1.99 0.91
C CYS A 514 -31.79 3.03 1.86
N SER A 515 -33.11 3.14 1.90
CA SER A 515 -33.84 3.83 2.97
C SER A 515 -33.74 2.95 4.20
N GLY A 516 -33.11 3.43 5.28
CA GLY A 516 -32.87 2.67 6.52
C GLY A 516 -34.12 2.20 7.30
N ALA A 517 -35.23 1.96 6.62
CA ALA A 517 -36.46 1.35 7.13
C ALA A 517 -36.81 0.18 6.19
N GLU A 518 -36.46 -1.02 6.64
CA GLU A 518 -36.75 -2.35 6.07
C GLU A 518 -36.33 -2.62 4.60
N PRO A 519 -35.74 -3.80 4.30
CA PRO A 519 -35.46 -4.17 2.93
C PRO A 519 -36.79 -4.35 2.19
N PRO A 520 -37.04 -3.65 1.07
CA PRO A 520 -38.24 -3.90 0.30
C PRO A 520 -38.21 -5.33 -0.28
N VAL A 521 -39.42 -5.80 -0.56
CA VAL A 521 -39.86 -6.98 -1.35
C VAL A 521 -38.76 -7.60 -2.23
N PRO A 522 -38.71 -8.94 -2.41
CA PRO A 522 -37.75 -9.61 -3.30
C PRO A 522 -37.58 -8.84 -4.62
N VAL A 523 -36.39 -8.26 -4.80
CA VAL A 523 -36.01 -7.61 -6.03
C VAL A 523 -35.66 -8.74 -6.99
N PRO A 524 -36.37 -8.91 -8.13
CA PRO A 524 -35.99 -9.89 -9.13
C PRO A 524 -34.57 -9.60 -9.61
N ALA A 525 -33.82 -10.65 -9.98
CA ALA A 525 -32.46 -10.51 -10.49
C ALA A 525 -32.38 -9.40 -11.55
N LEU A 526 -31.46 -8.45 -11.36
CA LEU A 526 -31.25 -7.36 -12.31
C LEU A 526 -30.90 -7.95 -13.69
N PRO A 527 -31.56 -7.52 -14.77
CA PRO A 527 -31.22 -7.99 -16.11
C PRO A 527 -29.75 -7.65 -16.43
N PRO A 528 -29.02 -8.54 -17.12
CA PRO A 528 -27.56 -8.45 -17.31
C PRO A 528 -27.09 -7.18 -18.04
N ALA A 529 -28.01 -6.43 -18.67
CA ALA A 529 -27.73 -5.19 -19.39
C ALA A 529 -27.66 -3.93 -18.52
N GLN A 530 -28.02 -4.00 -17.22
CA GLN A 530 -28.00 -2.84 -16.30
C GLN A 530 -27.00 -2.99 -15.14
N ALA A 531 -26.22 -4.07 -15.09
CA ALA A 531 -25.15 -4.21 -14.11
C ALA A 531 -23.93 -3.38 -14.58
N PRO A 532 -23.45 -2.38 -13.82
CA PRO A 532 -22.15 -1.79 -14.09
C PRO A 532 -21.08 -2.84 -13.79
N ARG A 533 -20.73 -3.60 -14.85
CA ARG A 533 -19.80 -4.74 -14.88
C ARG A 533 -20.39 -6.02 -14.30
N ALA A 534 -20.19 -7.14 -15.01
CA ALA A 534 -20.70 -8.42 -14.60
C ALA A 534 -20.05 -8.82 -13.25
N PRO A 535 -20.83 -9.10 -12.19
CA PRO A 535 -20.28 -9.72 -10.99
C PRO A 535 -19.59 -11.03 -11.37
N LEU A 536 -18.69 -11.50 -10.51
CA LEU A 536 -18.05 -12.79 -10.64
C LEU A 536 -19.13 -13.86 -10.80
N ARG A 537 -19.26 -14.41 -12.01
CA ARG A 537 -20.34 -15.39 -12.28
C ARG A 537 -20.03 -16.68 -11.55
N LEU A 538 -21.06 -17.39 -11.10
CA LEU A 538 -20.96 -18.74 -10.55
C LEU A 538 -20.00 -19.67 -11.33
N ALA A 539 -19.96 -19.57 -12.66
CA ALA A 539 -19.04 -20.33 -13.51
C ALA A 539 -17.55 -20.06 -13.25
N GLU A 540 -17.18 -18.86 -12.81
CA GLU A 540 -15.80 -18.51 -12.41
C GLU A 540 -15.47 -19.00 -11.01
N ALA A 541 -16.46 -19.05 -10.11
CA ALA A 541 -16.32 -19.58 -8.74
C ALA A 541 -16.23 -21.13 -8.70
N LEU A 542 -16.85 -21.80 -9.67
CA LEU A 542 -16.88 -23.27 -9.78
C LEU A 542 -15.77 -23.86 -10.68
N ARG A 543 -14.98 -23.05 -11.38
CA ARG A 543 -13.89 -23.57 -12.23
C ARG A 543 -12.85 -24.28 -11.37
N ALA A 544 -12.54 -25.52 -11.76
CA ALA A 544 -11.40 -26.25 -11.23
C ALA A 544 -10.09 -25.54 -11.61
N PRO A 545 -9.05 -25.56 -10.75
CA PRO A 545 -7.82 -24.82 -11.00
C PRO A 545 -7.20 -25.24 -12.33
N ALA A 546 -6.93 -24.27 -13.20
CA ALA A 546 -5.93 -24.45 -14.25
C ALA A 546 -4.57 -24.38 -13.56
N VAL A 547 -4.07 -25.50 -13.05
CA VAL A 547 -2.72 -25.59 -12.47
C VAL A 547 -1.71 -25.23 -13.57
N PRO A 548 -1.01 -24.08 -13.52
CA PRO A 548 0.25 -24.00 -14.24
C PRO A 548 1.22 -24.81 -13.39
N ALA A 549 1.78 -25.88 -13.96
CA ALA A 549 2.79 -26.68 -13.29
C ALA A 549 3.94 -25.78 -12.82
N GLN A 550 3.95 -25.39 -11.54
CA GLN A 550 5.17 -24.99 -10.87
C GLN A 550 5.92 -26.29 -10.61
N ALA A 551 6.95 -26.52 -11.42
CA ALA A 551 7.88 -27.62 -11.20
C ALA A 551 8.36 -27.55 -9.73
N PRO A 552 8.30 -28.64 -8.97
CA PRO A 552 8.85 -28.65 -7.62
C PRO A 552 10.33 -28.31 -7.71
N ALA A 553 10.78 -27.32 -6.93
CA ALA A 553 12.19 -27.18 -6.63
C ALA A 553 12.61 -28.49 -5.96
N SER A 554 13.38 -29.30 -6.69
CA SER A 554 13.90 -30.58 -6.24
C SER A 554 14.58 -30.39 -4.88
N ALA A 555 14.02 -31.01 -3.85
CA ALA A 555 14.75 -31.29 -2.63
C ALA A 555 15.96 -32.15 -3.03
N ALA A 556 17.17 -31.65 -2.76
CA ALA A 556 18.35 -32.49 -2.78
C ALA A 556 18.17 -33.56 -1.68
N PRO A 557 18.41 -34.85 -1.97
CA PRO A 557 18.25 -35.90 -0.98
C PRO A 557 19.33 -35.77 0.10
N GLU A 558 18.90 -35.75 1.36
CA GLU A 558 19.75 -36.10 2.49
C GLU A 558 20.17 -37.57 2.34
N GLY A 559 21.40 -37.78 1.88
CA GLY A 559 22.06 -39.08 1.91
C GLY A 559 22.67 -39.31 3.29
N GLY A 560 22.13 -40.28 4.03
CA GLY A 560 22.76 -40.90 5.18
C GLY A 560 23.21 -42.33 4.85
N ALA A 561 24.24 -42.79 5.57
CA ALA A 561 25.04 -44.02 5.43
C ALA A 561 25.99 -44.01 4.21
N GLU A 562 27.30 -44.23 4.32
CA GLU A 562 28.16 -44.89 5.32
C GLU A 562 29.30 -44.02 5.87
#